data_AF-A0A3D0XC51-F1
#
_entry.id   AF-A0A3D0XC51-F1
#
_cell.length_a   1.000
_cell.length_b   1.000
_cell.length_c   1.000
_cell.angle_alpha   90.00
_cell.angle_beta   90.00
_cell.angle_gamma   90.00
#
_symmetry.space_group_name_H-M   'P 1'
#
loop_
_entity.id
_entity.type
_entity.pdbx_description
1 polymer ?
#
loop_
_entity_poly.entity_id
_entity_poly.type
_entity_poly.pdbx_seq_one_letter_code
_entity_poly.pdbx_strand_id
1 'polypeptide(L)' 'YALERAKNNGIDTSVIKRKDYDAFEDYDIALTNLIKSKNADLVVLAGFMTILGKTVIKSFENRIINIHPSLIP' A
#
# COMPACT_ATOMS: atom_id res chain seq x y z
N TYR A 1 12.30 10.20 2.10
CA TYR A 1 11.65 11.47 2.49
C TYR A 1 10.16 11.34 2.83
N ALA A 2 9.39 10.40 2.24
CA ALA A 2 7.94 10.27 2.55
C ALA A 2 7.60 10.09 4.04
N LEU A 3 8.34 9.23 4.77
CA LEU A 3 8.15 9.03 6.21
C LEU A 3 8.40 10.29 7.04
N GLU A 4 9.38 11.11 6.62
CA GLU A 4 9.68 12.39 7.28
C GLU A 4 8.54 13.39 7.08
N ARG A 5 7.99 13.47 5.86
CA ARG A 5 6.80 14.30 5.59
C ARG A 5 5.60 13.88 6.44
N ALA A 6 5.34 12.57 6.54
CA ALA A 6 4.25 12.05 7.37
C ALA A 6 4.46 12.39 8.85
N LYS A 7 5.67 12.16 9.37
CA LYS A 7 6.05 12.53 10.75
C LYS A 7 5.84 14.02 11.03
N ASN A 8 6.27 14.90 10.12
CA ASN A 8 6.15 16.35 10.28
C ASN A 8 4.70 16.84 10.28
N ASN A 9 3.75 16.03 9.81
CA ASN A 9 2.31 16.34 9.80
C ASN A 9 1.52 15.51 10.83
N GLY A 10 2.19 14.78 11.72
CA GLY A 10 1.51 13.94 12.72
C GLY A 10 0.72 12.78 12.12
N ILE A 11 1.10 12.32 10.92
CA ILE A 11 0.44 11.20 10.25
C ILE A 11 1.10 9.89 10.69
N ASP A 12 0.27 8.95 11.12
CA ASP A 12 0.66 7.58 11.45
C ASP A 12 1.43 6.93 10.30
N THR A 13 2.55 6.27 10.62
CA THR A 13 3.37 5.55 9.64
C THR A 13 3.56 4.09 10.03
N SER A 14 3.72 3.24 9.03
CA SER A 14 4.05 1.83 9.20
C SER A 14 4.88 1.37 8.00
N VAL A 15 5.84 0.47 8.24
CA VAL A 15 6.76 -0.01 7.20
C VAL A 15 6.67 -1.53 7.13
N ILE A 16 6.26 -2.05 5.98
CA ILE A 16 6.35 -3.46 5.62
C ILE A 16 7.39 -3.58 4.51
N LYS A 17 8.49 -4.28 4.76
CA LYS A 17 9.56 -4.46 3.77
C LYS A 17 9.35 -5.79 3.07
N ARG A 18 9.27 -5.78 1.72
CA ARG A 18 9.09 -7.02 0.93
C ARG A 18 10.16 -8.08 1.22
N LYS A 19 11.40 -7.66 1.51
CA LYS A 19 12.53 -8.54 1.80
C LYS A 19 12.41 -9.32 3.12
N ASP A 20 11.49 -8.94 4.00
CA ASP A 20 11.27 -9.62 5.28
C ASP A 20 10.33 -10.83 5.12
N TYR A 21 9.93 -11.16 3.88
CA TYR A 21 9.01 -12.25 3.55
C TYR A 21 9.63 -13.15 2.47
N ASP A 22 9.52 -14.46 2.62
CA ASP A 22 10.03 -15.43 1.65
C ASP A 22 9.12 -15.51 0.42
N ALA A 23 7.80 -15.63 0.63
CA ALA A 23 6.81 -15.65 -0.43
C ALA A 23 6.19 -14.26 -0.68
N PHE A 24 5.72 -14.04 -1.91
CA PHE A 24 5.00 -12.79 -2.24
C PHE A 24 3.60 -12.77 -1.60
N GLU A 25 3.00 -13.94 -1.46
CA GLU A 25 1.69 -14.16 -0.83
C GLU A 25 1.71 -13.73 0.64
N ASP A 26 2.77 -14.05 1.39
CA ASP A 26 2.90 -13.64 2.79
C ASP A 26 2.99 -12.12 2.93
N TYR A 27 3.73 -11.47 2.00
CA TYR A 27 3.80 -10.03 1.91
C TYR A 27 2.44 -9.39 1.56
N ASP A 28 1.70 -9.96 0.61
CA ASP A 28 0.35 -9.51 0.21
C ASP A 28 -0.65 -9.60 1.37
N ILE A 29 -0.61 -10.69 2.14
CA ILE A 29 -1.44 -10.87 3.34
C ILE A 29 -1.08 -9.84 4.41
N ALA A 30 0.21 -9.66 4.70
CA ALA A 30 0.67 -8.70 5.70
C ALA A 30 0.28 -7.27 5.33
N LEU A 31 0.45 -6.89 4.05
CA LEU A 31 0.05 -5.58 3.54
C LEU A 31 -1.47 -5.38 3.67
N THR A 32 -2.26 -6.38 3.29
CA THR A 32 -3.72 -6.34 3.41
C THR A 32 -4.16 -6.12 4.86
N ASN A 33 -3.58 -6.87 5.80
CA ASN A 33 -3.92 -6.79 7.22
C ASN A 33 -3.56 -5.42 7.82
N LEU A 34 -2.42 -4.86 7.44
CA LEU A 34 -2.03 -3.52 7.88
C LEU A 34 -3.03 -2.47 7.41
N ILE A 35 -3.40 -2.47 6.13
CA ILE A 35 -4.36 -1.49 5.59
C ILE A 35 -5.73 -1.64 6.30
N LYS A 36 -6.19 -2.87 6.52
CA LYS A 36 -7.44 -3.15 7.27
C LYS A 36 -7.37 -2.64 8.70
N SER A 37 -6.26 -2.82 9.42
CA SER A 37 -6.10 -2.34 10.79
C SER A 37 -6.16 -0.81 10.93
N LYS A 38 -5.93 -0.09 9.82
CA LYS A 38 -6.04 1.36 9.76
C LYS A 38 -7.45 1.85 9.39
N ASN A 39 -8.41 0.93 9.21
CA ASN A 39 -9.79 1.23 8.81
C ASN A 39 -9.85 2.14 7.56
N ALA A 40 -8.98 1.89 6.58
CA ALA A 40 -8.89 2.74 5.40
C ALA A 40 -10.09 2.52 4.45
N ASP A 41 -10.77 3.62 4.10
CA ASP A 41 -11.83 3.63 3.09
C ASP A 41 -11.28 3.68 1.66
N LEU A 42 -10.11 4.30 1.47
CA LEU A 42 -9.44 4.48 0.17
C LEU A 42 -7.94 4.24 0.30
N VAL A 43 -7.36 3.53 -0.67
CA VAL A 43 -5.91 3.31 -0.80
C VAL A 43 -5.36 4.14 -1.95
N VAL A 44 -4.34 4.97 -1.67
CA VAL A 44 -3.69 5.83 -2.68
C VAL A 44 -2.27 5.34 -2.91
N LEU A 45 -1.98 4.88 -4.13
CA LEU A 45 -0.64 4.49 -4.56
C LEU A 45 0.10 5.72 -5.09
N ALA A 46 1.00 6.27 -4.27
CA ALA A 46 1.79 7.46 -4.58
C ALA A 46 3.28 7.09 -4.67
N GLY A 47 3.71 6.64 -5.85
CA GLY A 47 5.07 6.14 -6.04
C GLY A 47 5.32 4.75 -5.43
N PHE A 48 4.27 3.91 -5.39
CA PHE A 48 4.38 2.51 -4.96
C PHE A 48 4.96 1.65 -6.08
N MET A 49 6.19 1.16 -5.90
CA MET A 49 6.98 0.51 -6.96
C MET A 49 6.86 -1.03 -6.99
N THR A 50 5.90 -1.59 -6.27
CA THR A 50 5.67 -3.05 -6.21
C THR A 50 4.30 -3.36 -6.81
N ILE A 51 4.20 -4.43 -7.60
CA ILE A 51 2.91 -4.90 -8.10
C ILE A 51 2.05 -5.30 -6.89
N LEU A 52 0.81 -4.79 -6.83
CA LEU A 52 -0.11 -5.17 -5.77
C LEU A 52 -0.53 -6.64 -5.90
N GLY A 53 -0.58 -7.33 -4.78
CA GLY A 53 -1.08 -8.70 -4.73
C GLY A 53 -2.60 -8.77 -4.83
N LYS A 54 -3.09 -9.96 -5.19
CA LYS A 54 -4.52 -10.21 -5.43
C LYS A 54 -5.36 -10.02 -4.17
N THR A 55 -4.77 -10.22 -2.99
CA THR A 55 -5.48 -10.13 -1.70
C THR A 55 -5.81 -8.67 -1.36
N VAL A 56 -4.87 -7.75 -1.59
CA VAL A 56 -5.13 -6.30 -1.47
C VAL A 56 -6.19 -5.87 -2.47
N ILE A 57 -6.04 -6.23 -3.75
CA ILE A 57 -6.98 -5.82 -4.82
C ILE A 57 -8.40 -6.27 -4.51
N LYS A 58 -8.60 -7.52 -4.08
CA LYS A 58 -9.92 -8.03 -3.69
C LYS A 58 -10.47 -7.37 -2.42
N SER A 59 -9.62 -7.10 -1.43
CA SER A 59 -10.06 -6.49 -0.17
C SER A 59 -10.48 -5.02 -0.34
N PHE A 60 -9.91 -4.34 -1.32
CA PHE A 60 -10.13 -2.91 -1.59
C PHE A 60 -10.63 -2.66 -3.02
N GLU A 61 -11.47 -3.58 -3.53
CA GLU A 61 -12.08 -3.45 -4.85
C GLU A 61 -12.79 -2.09 -5.00
N ASN A 62 -12.57 -1.41 -6.13
CA ASN A 62 -13.04 -0.05 -6.43
C ASN A 62 -12.62 1.05 -5.42
N ARG A 63 -11.63 0.76 -4.56
CA ARG A 63 -11.14 1.65 -3.50
C ARG A 63 -9.62 1.83 -3.53
N ILE A 64 -9.02 1.65 -4.71
CA ILE A 64 -7.59 1.86 -4.94
C ILE A 64 -7.44 2.85 -6.09
N ILE A 65 -6.67 3.92 -5.87
CA ILE A 65 -6.26 4.85 -6.93
C ILE A 65 -4.74 4.86 -7.06
N ASN A 66 -4.26 5.00 -8.28
CA ASN A 66 -2.83 5.09 -8.59
C ASN A 66 -2.56 6.30 -9.48
N ILE A 67 -1.45 6.99 -9.24
CA ILE A 67 -0.91 7.95 -10.20
C ILE A 67 0.11 7.25 -11.09
N HIS A 68 -0.08 7.36 -12.40
CA HIS A 68 0.86 6.84 -13.41
C HIS A 68 1.35 8.01 -14.28
N PRO A 69 2.67 8.22 -14.45
CA PRO A 69 3.22 9.36 -15.18
C PRO A 69 3.20 9.13 -16.70
N SER A 70 2.08 8.66 -17.23
CA SER A 70 1.84 8.53 -18.66
C SER A 70 0.33 8.53 -18.95
N LEU A 71 -0.03 8.62 -20.23
CA LEU A 71 -1.41 8.43 -20.67
C LEU A 71 -1.64 6.92 -20.86
N ILE A 72 -2.32 6.31 -19.87
CA ILE A 72 -2.75 4.91 -19.93
C ILE A 72 -3.68 4.67 -21.14
N PRO A 73 -3.78 3.42 -21.59
CA PRO A 73 -4.92 2.59 -21.19
C PRO A 73 -4.63 1.67 -20.01
#